data_AF-A0A1G9VX92-F1
#
_entry.id   AF-A0A1G9VX92-F1
#
_cell.length_a   1.000
_cell.length_b   1.000
_cell.length_c   1.000
_cell.angle_alpha   90.00
_cell.angle_beta   90.00
_cell.angle_gamma   90.00
#
_symmetry.space_group_name_H-M   'P 1'
#
loop_
_entity.id
_entity.type
_entity.pdbx_description
1 polymer ?
#
loop_
_entity_poly.entity_id
_entity_poly.type
_entity_poly.pdbx_seq_one_letter_code
_entity_poly.pdbx_strand_id
1 'polypeptide(L)'
;MERTDRPDLDALLRRILTEPTRAARLLTETARILEHEWPHLAITEQQLNAAGREATRVVLAGLPKVVGDEANERARAVCPRARFHGGETAGEYALRLRDAAKAL
;
A
#
# COMPACT_ATOMS: atom_id res chain seq x y z
N MET A 1 16.27 -11.40 -41.09
CA MET A 1 15.98 -11.63 -39.66
C MET A 1 14.93 -10.61 -39.26
N GLU A 2 13.66 -11.00 -39.30
CA GLU A 2 12.54 -10.15 -38.87
C GLU A 2 12.56 -10.03 -37.34
N ARG A 3 12.80 -8.82 -36.83
CA ARG A 3 12.55 -8.50 -35.42
C ARG A 3 11.03 -8.50 -35.26
N THR A 4 10.52 -9.49 -34.54
CA THR A 4 9.13 -9.50 -34.06
C THR A 4 9.02 -8.43 -32.99
N ASP A 5 8.82 -7.18 -33.39
CA ASP A 5 8.24 -6.17 -32.51
C ASP A 5 6.86 -6.69 -32.14
N ARG A 6 6.70 -7.16 -30.90
CA ARG A 6 5.40 -7.56 -30.33
C ARG A 6 4.90 -6.38 -29.49
N PRO A 7 4.26 -5.36 -30.09
CA PRO A 7 3.75 -4.19 -29.37
C PRO A 7 2.80 -4.56 -28.21
N ASP A 8 2.18 -5.74 -28.28
CA ASP A 8 1.34 -6.31 -27.22
C ASP A 8 2.15 -6.69 -25.96
N LEU A 9 3.37 -7.23 -26.14
CA LEU A 9 4.24 -7.57 -25.01
C LEU A 9 4.77 -6.30 -24.34
N ASP A 10 5.17 -5.29 -25.11
CA ASP A 10 5.66 -4.02 -24.58
C ASP A 10 4.55 -3.24 -23.86
N ALA A 11 3.33 -3.28 -24.37
CA ALA A 11 2.17 -2.67 -23.72
C ALA A 11 1.82 -3.39 -22.41
N LEU A 12 1.85 -4.73 -22.40
CA LEU A 12 1.64 -5.52 -21.19
C LEU A 12 2.76 -5.29 -20.16
N LEU A 13 4.02 -5.26 -20.59
CA LEU A 13 5.16 -4.99 -19.71
C LEU A 13 5.04 -3.59 -19.12
N ARG A 14 4.74 -2.57 -19.94
CA ARG A 14 4.47 -1.21 -19.45
C ARG A 14 3.33 -1.22 -18.45
N ARG A 15 2.21 -1.90 -18.73
CA ARG A 15 1.09 -1.99 -17.78
C ARG A 15 1.51 -2.60 -16.45
N ILE A 16 2.21 -3.74 -16.47
CA ILE A 16 2.72 -4.41 -15.27
C ILE A 16 3.70 -3.53 -14.50
N LEU A 17 4.57 -2.79 -15.21
CA LEU A 17 5.55 -1.89 -14.61
C LEU A 17 4.94 -0.57 -14.10
N THR A 18 3.79 -0.15 -14.63
CA THR A 18 3.10 1.09 -14.22
C THR A 18 1.97 0.87 -13.20
N GLU A 19 1.44 -0.33 -13.08
CA GLU A 19 0.35 -0.60 -12.13
C GLU A 19 0.93 -0.72 -10.71
N PRO A 20 0.44 0.07 -9.74
CA PRO A 20 0.89 -0.06 -8.36
C PRO A 20 0.68 -1.49 -7.86
N THR A 21 1.75 -2.07 -7.31
CA THR A 21 1.68 -3.43 -6.75
C THR A 21 0.59 -3.49 -5.67
N ARG A 22 0.06 -4.69 -5.40
CA ARG A 22 -0.95 -4.85 -4.33
C ARG A 22 -0.42 -4.39 -2.97
N ALA A 23 0.86 -4.58 -2.72
CA ALA A 23 1.52 -4.05 -1.53
C ALA A 23 1.52 -2.51 -1.50
N ALA A 24 1.87 -1.85 -2.61
CA ALA A 24 1.80 -0.38 -2.72
C ALA A 24 0.36 0.13 -2.51
N ARG A 25 -0.62 -0.58 -3.06
CA ARG A 25 -2.05 -0.27 -2.88
C ARG A 25 -2.51 -0.42 -1.43
N LEU A 26 -2.05 -1.46 -0.71
CA LEU A 26 -2.36 -1.63 0.72
C LEU A 26 -1.85 -0.44 1.55
N LEU A 27 -0.60 -0.02 1.33
CA LEU A 27 -0.03 1.12 2.05
C LEU A 27 -0.74 2.44 1.71
N THR A 28 -1.02 2.65 0.42
CA THR A 28 -1.73 3.85 -0.06
C THR A 28 -3.16 3.92 0.49
N GLU A 29 -3.87 2.80 0.52
CA GLU A 29 -5.23 2.73 1.04
C GLU A 29 -5.26 2.88 2.56
N THR A 30 -4.30 2.29 3.27
CA THR A 30 -4.13 2.51 4.72
C THR A 30 -3.90 4.00 5.00
N ALA A 31 -3.02 4.66 4.23
CA ALA A 31 -2.76 6.08 4.35
C ALA A 31 -4.01 6.93 4.11
N ARG A 32 -4.78 6.60 3.07
CA ARG A 32 -6.05 7.28 2.74
C ARG A 32 -7.04 7.21 3.90
N ILE A 33 -7.19 6.05 4.53
CA ILE A 33 -8.12 5.87 5.66
C ILE A 33 -7.66 6.66 6.88
N LEU A 34 -6.36 6.60 7.24
CA LEU A 34 -5.83 7.36 8.38
C LEU A 34 -5.98 8.88 8.20
N GLU A 35 -5.72 9.39 7.00
CA GLU A 35 -5.88 10.81 6.68
C GLU A 35 -7.35 11.25 6.64
N HIS A 36 -8.27 10.36 6.27
CA HIS A 36 -9.69 10.69 6.24
C HIS A 36 -10.34 10.67 7.63
N GLU A 37 -10.06 9.63 8.41
CA GLU A 37 -10.76 9.39 9.68
C GLU A 37 -10.13 10.17 10.85
N TRP A 38 -8.80 10.29 10.89
CA TRP A 38 -8.08 10.79 12.08
C TRP A 38 -6.90 11.71 11.77
N PRO A 39 -6.96 12.64 10.78
CA PRO A 39 -5.78 13.33 10.25
C PRO A 39 -4.95 14.07 11.31
N HIS A 40 -5.60 14.62 12.33
CA HIS A 40 -4.97 15.45 13.36
C HIS A 40 -4.82 14.78 14.72
N LEU A 41 -5.30 13.53 14.87
CA LEU A 41 -5.14 12.79 16.12
C LEU A 41 -3.79 12.10 16.14
N ALA A 42 -3.19 12.03 17.34
CA ALA A 42 -2.02 11.19 17.56
C ALA A 42 -2.36 9.75 17.15
N ILE A 43 -1.51 9.15 16.32
CA ILE A 43 -1.74 7.80 15.83
C ILE A 43 -1.65 6.80 16.99
N THR A 44 -2.58 5.86 17.00
CA THR A 44 -2.59 4.72 17.93
C THR A 44 -2.46 3.41 17.16
N GLU A 45 -1.99 2.37 17.86
CA GLU A 45 -1.93 1.03 17.30
C GLU A 45 -3.32 0.52 16.86
N GLN A 46 -4.36 0.87 17.62
CA GLN A 46 -5.74 0.51 17.28
C GLN A 46 -6.20 1.14 15.95
N GLN A 47 -5.91 2.42 15.72
CA GLN A 47 -6.25 3.12 14.47
C GLN A 47 -5.47 2.54 13.29
N LEU A 48 -4.17 2.30 13.46
CA LEU A 48 -3.35 1.70 12.40
C LEU A 48 -3.86 0.29 12.03
N ASN A 49 -4.17 -0.53 13.04
CA ASN A 49 -4.71 -1.86 12.82
C ASN A 49 -6.11 -1.82 12.17
N ALA A 50 -6.96 -0.86 12.56
CA ALA A 50 -8.28 -0.68 11.94
C ALA A 50 -8.17 -0.28 10.47
N ALA A 51 -7.35 0.74 10.17
CA ALA A 51 -7.11 1.20 8.81
C ALA A 51 -6.47 0.10 7.94
N GLY A 52 -5.49 -0.65 8.47
CA GLY A 52 -4.85 -1.75 7.74
C GLY A 52 -5.79 -2.91 7.42
N ARG A 53 -6.68 -3.28 8.36
CA ARG A 53 -7.71 -4.31 8.11
C ARG A 53 -8.71 -3.86 7.04
N GLU A 54 -9.12 -2.61 7.10
CA GLU A 54 -10.04 -2.05 6.11
C GLU A 54 -9.39 -1.95 4.72
N ALA A 55 -8.14 -1.49 4.64
CA ALA A 55 -7.36 -1.49 3.40
C ALA A 55 -7.21 -2.91 2.82
N THR A 56 -6.95 -3.91 3.67
CA THR A 56 -6.90 -5.33 3.27
C THR A 56 -8.22 -5.77 2.65
N ARG A 57 -9.34 -5.44 3.31
CA ARG A 57 -10.69 -5.76 2.83
C ARG A 57 -10.96 -5.14 1.45
N VAL A 58 -10.57 -3.87 1.24
CA VAL A 58 -10.80 -3.14 -0.01
C VAL A 58 -9.88 -3.64 -1.13
N VAL A 59 -8.58 -3.80 -0.87
CA VAL A 59 -7.58 -4.06 -1.91
C VAL A 59 -7.54 -5.52 -2.34
N LEU A 60 -7.84 -6.45 -1.42
CA LEU A 60 -7.69 -7.90 -1.61
C LEU A 60 -9.04 -8.64 -1.74
N ALA A 61 -10.16 -7.92 -1.78
CA ALA A 61 -11.48 -8.53 -2.00
C ALA A 61 -11.49 -9.43 -3.24
N GLY A 62 -11.95 -10.67 -3.06
CA GLY A 62 -12.08 -11.65 -4.15
C GLY A 62 -10.77 -12.27 -4.64
N LEU A 63 -9.63 -11.95 -4.02
CA LEU A 63 -8.33 -12.54 -4.39
C LEU A 63 -8.04 -13.83 -3.61
N PRO A 64 -7.26 -14.77 -4.19
CA PRO A 64 -6.78 -15.93 -3.47
C PRO A 64 -5.93 -15.55 -2.26
N LYS A 65 -6.01 -16.34 -1.19
CA LYS A 65 -5.26 -16.11 0.06
C LYS A 65 -3.77 -15.92 -0.17
N VAL A 66 -3.14 -16.73 -1.02
CA VAL A 66 -1.70 -16.66 -1.32
C VAL A 66 -1.28 -15.28 -1.86
N VAL A 67 -2.12 -14.64 -2.68
CA VAL A 67 -1.87 -13.29 -3.20
C VAL A 67 -1.95 -12.26 -2.08
N GLY A 68 -2.90 -12.45 -1.16
CA GLY A 68 -3.02 -11.61 0.02
C GLY A 68 -1.84 -11.74 0.98
N ASP A 69 -1.36 -12.96 1.21
CA ASP A 69 -0.21 -13.23 2.08
C ASP A 69 1.07 -12.56 1.51
N GLU A 70 1.34 -12.73 0.21
CA GLU A 70 2.47 -12.09 -0.48
C GLU A 70 2.39 -10.55 -0.41
N ALA A 71 1.21 -9.97 -0.72
CA ALA A 71 1.03 -8.53 -0.69
C ALA A 71 1.24 -7.94 0.72
N ASN A 72 0.76 -8.64 1.75
CA ASN A 72 0.96 -8.23 3.14
C ASN A 72 2.43 -8.34 3.57
N GLU A 73 3.14 -9.40 3.16
CA GLU A 73 4.56 -9.56 3.46
C GLU A 73 5.39 -8.42 2.86
N ARG A 74 5.19 -8.12 1.57
CA ARG A 74 5.87 -7.01 0.90
C ARG A 74 5.53 -5.65 1.49
N ALA A 75 4.27 -5.41 1.82
CA ALA A 75 3.85 -4.17 2.47
C ALA A 75 4.52 -4.01 3.85
N ARG A 76 4.57 -5.08 4.65
CA ARG A 76 5.23 -5.09 5.96
C ARG A 76 6.73 -4.82 5.85
N ALA A 77 7.40 -5.35 4.83
CA ALA A 77 8.84 -5.19 4.65
C ALA A 77 9.28 -3.73 4.47
N VAL A 78 8.41 -2.88 3.89
CA VAL A 78 8.69 -1.46 3.68
C VAL A 78 7.92 -0.54 4.64
N CYS A 79 7.07 -1.10 5.50
CA CYS A 79 6.20 -0.30 6.37
C CYS A 79 7.04 0.47 7.41
N PRO A 80 6.92 1.81 7.49
CA PRO A 80 7.61 2.58 8.50
C PRO A 80 7.14 2.18 9.91
N ARG A 81 8.02 2.30 10.91
CA ARG A 81 7.59 2.22 12.32
C ARG A 81 6.81 3.49 12.69
N ALA A 82 5.61 3.31 13.22
CA ALA A 82 4.79 4.38 13.80
C ALA A 82 5.36 4.84 15.13
N ARG A 83 5.24 6.14 15.43
CA ARG A 83 5.77 6.78 16.64
C ARG A 83 4.64 7.10 17.61
N PHE A 84 3.95 6.07 18.10
CA PHE A 84 2.74 6.21 18.94
C PHE A 84 2.90 7.09 20.18
N HIS A 85 4.09 7.12 20.78
CA HIS A 85 4.38 7.94 21.98
C HIS A 85 5.05 9.28 21.67
N GLY A 86 5.33 9.56 20.39
CA GLY A 86 6.06 10.77 19.96
C GLY A 86 5.16 11.91 19.50
N GLY A 87 3.83 11.77 19.61
CA GLY A 87 2.87 12.76 19.12
C GLY A 87 2.69 12.80 17.60
N GLU A 88 3.23 11.81 16.87
CA GLU A 88 3.00 11.68 15.42
C GLU A 88 1.49 11.54 15.17
N THR A 89 0.97 12.40 14.31
CA THR A 89 -0.43 12.36 13.90
C THR A 89 -0.67 11.28 12.86
N ALA A 90 -1.92 10.81 12.74
CA ALA A 90 -2.27 9.83 11.72
C ALA A 90 -2.04 10.37 10.30
N GLY A 91 -2.22 11.68 10.07
CA GLY A 91 -1.91 12.35 8.80
C GLY A 91 -0.41 12.35 8.48
N GLU A 92 0.45 12.66 9.44
CA GLU A 92 1.91 12.58 9.25
C GLU A 92 2.37 11.15 8.95
N TYR A 93 1.82 10.17 9.66
CA TYR A 93 2.12 8.77 9.39
C TYR A 93 1.59 8.32 8.00
N ALA A 94 0.42 8.81 7.58
CA ALA A 94 -0.13 8.57 6.25
C ALA A 94 0.79 9.08 5.13
N LEU A 95 1.43 10.23 5.30
CA LEU A 95 2.45 10.71 4.35
C LEU A 95 3.63 9.73 4.24
N ARG A 96 4.14 9.24 5.37
CA ARG A 96 5.23 8.26 5.39
C ARG A 96 4.85 6.92 4.75
N LEU A 97 3.60 6.49 4.91
CA LEU A 97 3.08 5.30 4.24
C LEU A 97 3.05 5.47 2.71
N ARG A 98 2.65 6.66 2.22
CA ARG A 98 2.67 6.96 0.78
C ARG A 98 4.08 7.00 0.22
N ASP A 99 5.02 7.54 0.98
CA ASP A 99 6.42 7.53 0.57
C ASP A 99 7.00 6.11 0.53
N ALA A 100 6.67 5.26 1.52
CA ALA A 100 7.04 3.85 1.50
C ALA A 100 6.41 3.10 0.32
N ALA A 101 5.17 3.42 -0.06
CA ALA A 101 4.50 2.81 -1.20
C ALA A 101 5.19 3.08 -2.55
N LYS A 102 5.95 4.17 -2.68
CA LYS A 102 6.72 4.50 -3.90
C LYS A 102 7.95 3.60 -4.10
N ALA A 103 8.37 2.88 -3.06
CA ALA A 103 9.51 1.96 -3.11
C ALA A 103 9.11 0.54 -3.55
N LEU A 104 7.82 0.32 -3.87
CA LEU A 104 7.21 -0.95 -4.27
C LEU A 104 6.71 -0.90 -5.72
#